data_AF-A0A1C0VR22-F1
#
_entry.id   AF-A0A1C0VR22-F1
#
_cell.length_a   1.000
_cell.length_b   1.000
_cell.length_c   1.000
_cell.angle_alpha   90.00
_cell.angle_beta   90.00
_cell.angle_gamma   90.00
#
_symmetry.space_group_name_H-M   'P 1'
#
loop_
_entity.id
_entity.type
_entity.pdbx_description
1 polymer ?
#
loop_
_entity_poly.entity_id
_entity_poly.type
_entity_poly.pdbx_seq_one_letter_code
_entity_poly.pdbx_strand_id
1 'polypeptide(L)'
;MNDDQAYIAAFLQVFETQPELFEQVGAVAALPNLNQTLSAMADNSDEEVANAIGKWCEDYPKITKAIDLKNRKPEPKPRNKEGQEPRLTNLYPQLPEHLKKRIPNSQPPR
;
A
#
# COMPACT_ATOMS: atom_id res chain seq x y z
N MET A 1 -14.97 -7.22 4.75
CA MET A 1 -13.63 -6.65 4.54
C MET A 1 -13.13 -6.32 5.93
N ASN A 2 -12.07 -6.98 6.40
CA ASN A 2 -11.52 -6.67 7.72
C ASN A 2 -10.79 -5.32 7.66
N ASP A 3 -10.79 -4.56 8.75
CA ASP A 3 -10.11 -3.26 8.85
C ASP A 3 -8.62 -3.37 8.45
N ASP A 4 -7.98 -4.50 8.74
CA ASP A 4 -6.59 -4.81 8.37
C ASP A 4 -6.39 -4.92 6.85
N GLN A 5 -7.29 -5.64 6.17
CA GLN A 5 -7.26 -5.78 4.72
C GLN A 5 -7.55 -4.43 4.03
N ALA A 6 -8.45 -3.62 4.61
CA ALA A 6 -8.71 -2.26 4.15
C ALA A 6 -7.48 -1.37 4.33
N TYR A 7 -6.73 -1.53 5.43
CA TYR A 7 -5.49 -0.82 5.68
C TYR A 7 -4.39 -1.19 4.67
N ILE A 8 -4.21 -2.49 4.42
CA ILE A 8 -3.28 -2.99 3.40
C ILE A 8 -3.65 -2.46 2.00
N ALA A 9 -4.94 -2.50 1.65
CA ALA A 9 -5.45 -1.97 0.39
C ALA A 9 -5.24 -0.46 0.26
N ALA A 10 -5.45 0.29 1.34
CA ALA A 10 -5.22 1.73 1.37
C ALA A 10 -3.73 2.07 1.20
N PHE A 11 -2.83 1.36 1.89
CA PHE A 11 -1.39 1.48 1.69
C PHE A 11 -1.00 1.24 0.22
N LEU A 12 -1.47 0.13 -0.35
CA LEU A 12 -1.26 -0.22 -1.74
C LEU A 12 -1.74 0.89 -2.69
N GLN A 13 -2.92 1.42 -2.43
CA GLN A 13 -3.49 2.47 -3.26
C GLN A 13 -2.67 3.75 -3.18
N VAL A 14 -2.20 4.15 -2.00
CA VAL A 14 -1.31 5.31 -1.83
C VAL A 14 0.02 5.07 -2.56
N PHE A 15 0.55 3.85 -2.50
CA PHE A 15 1.75 3.44 -3.25
C PHE A 15 1.58 3.53 -4.77
N GLU A 16 0.45 3.04 -5.30
CA GLU A 16 0.15 3.06 -6.74
C GLU A 16 -0.25 4.46 -7.25
N THR A 17 -0.92 5.27 -6.43
CA THR A 17 -1.46 6.58 -6.85
C THR A 17 -0.56 7.76 -6.53
N GLN A 18 0.29 7.66 -5.49
CA GLN A 18 1.14 8.74 -5.01
C GLN A 18 2.56 8.24 -4.69
N PRO A 19 3.28 7.67 -5.66
CA PRO A 19 4.67 7.24 -5.46
C PRO A 19 5.60 8.40 -5.05
N GLU A 20 5.31 9.61 -5.55
CA GLU A 20 5.99 10.86 -5.20
C GLU A 20 6.00 11.16 -3.69
N LEU A 21 4.98 10.69 -2.95
CA LEU A 21 4.90 10.88 -1.49
C LEU A 21 6.01 10.10 -0.79
N PHE A 22 6.30 8.90 -1.28
CA PHE A 22 7.36 8.02 -0.75
C PHE A 22 8.74 8.58 -1.08
N GLU A 23 8.90 9.15 -2.27
CA GLU A 23 10.13 9.83 -2.69
C GLU A 23 10.38 11.09 -1.84
N GLN A 24 9.36 11.93 -1.65
CA GLN A 24 9.47 13.17 -0.87
C GLN A 24 9.87 12.95 0.59
N VAL A 25 9.40 11.87 1.21
CA VAL A 25 9.72 11.57 2.62
C VAL A 25 10.95 10.67 2.76
N GLY A 26 11.60 10.31 1.65
CA GLY A 26 12.74 9.39 1.66
C GLY A 26 12.38 7.95 2.03
N ALA A 27 11.10 7.60 2.04
CA ALA A 27 10.63 6.24 2.32
C ALA A 27 11.09 5.23 1.27
N VAL A 28 11.49 5.68 0.07
CA VAL A 28 11.98 4.81 -0.99
C VAL A 28 13.20 3.97 -0.58
N ALA A 29 14.06 4.50 0.30
CA ALA A 29 15.18 3.74 0.84
C ALA A 29 14.75 2.66 1.85
N ALA A 30 13.58 2.82 2.48
CA ALA A 30 13.03 1.87 3.45
C ALA A 30 12.03 0.89 2.82
N LEU A 31 11.54 1.14 1.60
CA LEU A 31 10.68 0.24 0.83
C LEU A 31 11.27 -1.17 0.61
N PRO A 32 12.58 -1.34 0.30
CA PRO A 32 13.17 -2.68 0.18
C PRO A 32 13.04 -3.48 1.46
N ASN A 33 13.29 -2.84 2.62
CA ASN A 33 13.19 -3.48 3.92
C ASN A 33 11.74 -3.86 4.25
N LEU A 34 10.79 -2.97 3.93
CA LEU A 34 9.37 -3.27 4.04
C LEU A 34 8.98 -4.44 3.14
N ASN A 35 9.40 -4.46 1.87
CA ASN A 35 9.10 -5.54 0.92
C ASN A 35 9.64 -6.88 1.41
N GLN A 36 10.87 -6.90 1.93
CA GLN A 36 11.48 -8.10 2.49
C GLN A 36 10.71 -8.59 3.73
N THR A 37 10.31 -7.67 4.61
CA THR A 37 9.49 -7.97 5.79
C THR A 37 8.15 -8.57 5.38
N LEU A 38 7.44 -7.95 4.43
CA LEU A 38 6.15 -8.43 3.90
C LEU A 38 6.28 -9.78 3.19
N SER A 39 7.40 -10.01 2.49
CA SER A 39 7.68 -11.28 1.82
C SER A 39 8.02 -12.39 2.81
N ALA A 40 8.71 -12.08 3.91
CA ALA A 40 8.97 -13.03 4.99
C ALA A 40 7.68 -13.37 5.76
N MET A 41 6.74 -12.44 5.82
CA MET A 41 5.43 -12.63 6.43
C MET A 41 4.40 -13.20 5.44
N ALA A 42 4.80 -13.73 4.28
CA ALA A 42 3.92 -14.30 3.23
C ALA A 42 2.82 -15.20 3.80
N ASP A 43 3.16 -16.03 4.79
CA ASP A 43 2.29 -17.01 5.42
C ASP A 43 1.58 -16.49 6.69
N ASN A 44 1.88 -15.26 7.13
CA ASN A 44 1.28 -14.64 8.30
C ASN A 44 -0.11 -14.07 8.00
N SER A 45 -0.89 -13.88 9.05
CA SER A 45 -2.23 -13.29 9.02
C SER A 45 -2.22 -11.83 8.53
N ASP A 46 -3.32 -11.41 7.91
CA ASP A 46 -3.49 -10.03 7.42
C ASP A 46 -3.34 -8.97 8.52
N GLU A 47 -3.72 -9.30 9.77
CA GLU A 47 -3.52 -8.44 10.94
C GLU A 47 -2.04 -8.15 11.20
N GLU A 48 -1.18 -9.17 11.18
CA GLU A 48 0.26 -8.99 11.40
C GLU A 48 0.90 -8.17 10.29
N VAL A 49 0.44 -8.38 9.06
CA VAL A 49 0.87 -7.60 7.90
C VAL A 49 0.43 -6.14 8.02
N ALA A 50 -0.83 -5.89 8.36
CA ALA A 50 -1.33 -4.53 8.57
C ALA A 50 -0.61 -3.83 9.72
N ASN A 51 -0.32 -4.53 10.81
CA ASN A 51 0.43 -4.01 11.95
C ASN A 51 1.88 -3.68 11.56
N ALA A 52 2.55 -4.52 10.77
CA ALA A 52 3.89 -4.25 10.29
C ALA A 52 3.95 -3.05 9.34
N ILE A 53 2.97 -2.91 8.44
CA ILE A 53 2.82 -1.71 7.60
C ILE A 53 2.54 -0.49 8.49
N GLY A 54 1.66 -0.63 9.49
CA GLY A 54 1.33 0.40 10.45
C GLY A 54 2.55 0.93 11.17
N LYS A 55 3.35 0.04 11.77
CA LYS A 55 4.63 0.36 12.42
C LYS A 55 5.59 1.07 11.48
N TRP A 56 5.75 0.56 10.26
CA TRP A 56 6.60 1.22 9.27
C TRP A 56 6.09 2.62 8.90
N CYS A 57 4.77 2.79 8.82
CA CYS A 57 4.15 4.08 8.57
C CYS A 57 4.30 5.06 9.76
N GLU A 58 4.54 4.60 11.00
CA GLU A 58 4.79 5.50 12.14
C GLU A 58 5.99 6.43 11.90
N ASP A 59 7.04 5.95 11.22
CA ASP A 59 8.20 6.75 10.81
C ASP A 59 7.86 7.77 9.70
N TYR A 60 6.74 7.58 9.01
CA TYR A 60 6.32 8.38 7.86
C TYR A 60 4.90 8.94 8.02
N PRO A 61 4.69 9.93 8.90
CA PRO A 61 3.35 10.45 9.22
C PRO A 61 2.59 11.01 8.02
N LYS A 62 3.29 11.46 6.95
CA LYS A 62 2.64 11.88 5.70
C LYS A 62 1.99 10.70 4.96
N ILE A 63 2.63 9.54 4.97
CA ILE A 63 2.11 8.30 4.37
C ILE A 63 0.94 7.80 5.21
N THR A 64 1.09 7.75 6.54
CA THR A 64 0.01 7.38 7.47
C THR A 64 -1.23 8.22 7.27
N LYS A 65 -1.07 9.54 7.12
CA LYS A 65 -2.19 10.45 6.89
C LYS A 65 -2.88 10.18 5.55
N ALA A 66 -2.12 9.86 4.49
CA ALA A 66 -2.69 9.51 3.20
C ALA A 66 -3.48 8.19 3.27
N ILE A 67 -3.00 7.21 4.04
CA ILE A 67 -3.68 5.93 4.28
C ILE A 67 -4.93 6.12 5.14
N ASP A 68 -4.85 6.89 6.23
CA ASP A 68 -6.00 7.19 7.09
C ASP A 68 -7.10 7.93 6.31
N LEU A 69 -6.73 8.87 5.43
CA LEU A 69 -7.64 9.55 4.52
C LEU A 69 -8.39 8.57 3.59
N LYS A 70 -7.71 7.52 3.14
CA LYS A 70 -8.28 6.47 2.30
C LYS A 70 -9.14 5.49 3.10
N ASN A 71 -8.79 5.21 4.35
CA ASN A 71 -9.52 4.28 5.20
C ASN A 71 -10.79 4.93 5.81
N ARG A 72 -10.74 6.22 6.16
CA ARG A 72 -11.87 6.96 6.76
C ARG A 72 -12.97 7.39 5.79
N LYS A 73 -12.70 7.39 4.49
CA LYS A 73 -13.68 7.81 3.48
C LYS A 73 -13.61 6.92 2.25
N PRO A 74 -14.70 6.21 1.89
CA PRO A 74 -14.85 5.69 0.55
C PRO A 74 -15.06 6.88 -0.39
N GLU A 75 -13.98 7.51 -0.85
CA GLU A 75 -14.05 8.54 -1.89
C GLU A 75 -13.70 7.99 -3.28
N PRO A 76 -14.41 8.49 -4.31
CA PRO A 76 -14.71 7.77 -5.53
C PRO A 76 -13.59 7.85 -6.57
N LYS A 77 -13.40 6.73 -7.28
CA LYS A 77 -12.68 6.51 -8.55
C LYS A 77 -11.26 7.11 -8.73
N PRO A 78 -10.35 6.35 -9.36
CA PRO A 78 -8.98 6.82 -9.61
C PRO A 78 -9.02 8.06 -10.49
N ARG A 79 -8.41 9.15 -10.02
CA ARG A 79 -8.08 10.30 -10.88
C ARG A 79 -6.97 9.81 -11.79
N ASN A 80 -7.33 9.45 -13.02
CA ASN A 80 -6.39 9.23 -14.11
C ASN A 80 -5.46 10.44 -14.20
N LYS A 81 -4.24 10.31 -13.66
CA LYS A 81 -3.13 11.16 -14.06
C LYS A 81 -2.40 10.38 -15.14
N GLU A 82 -2.83 10.55 -16.39
CA GLU A 82 -1.97 10.29 -17.55
C GLU A 82 -0.72 11.17 -17.40
N GLY A 83 0.48 10.59 -17.51
CA GLY A 83 1.71 11.37 -17.72
C GLY A 83 2.75 11.49 -16.59
N GLN A 84 2.74 10.65 -15.53
CA GLN A 84 3.89 10.56 -14.62
C GLN A 84 4.67 9.26 -14.89
N GLU A 85 5.84 9.42 -15.52
CA GLU A 85 6.86 8.40 -15.82
C GLU A 85 7.44 7.75 -14.54
N PRO A 86 8.39 6.80 -14.69
CA PRO A 86 8.27 5.43 -14.18
C PRO A 86 8.00 5.41 -12.67
N ARG A 87 6.72 5.22 -12.35
CA ARG A 87 6.18 5.11 -10.99
C ARG A 87 6.92 4.02 -10.22
N LEU A 88 7.09 4.16 -8.90
CA LEU A 88 7.65 3.14 -8.00
C LEU A 88 7.10 1.71 -8.25
N THR A 89 5.89 1.60 -8.80
CA THR A 89 5.29 0.36 -9.29
C THR A 89 6.13 -0.38 -10.35
N ASN A 90 6.85 0.33 -11.22
CA ASN A 90 7.82 -0.24 -12.16
C ASN A 90 9.12 -0.67 -11.47
N LEU A 91 9.52 -0.01 -10.38
CA LEU A 91 10.71 -0.38 -9.60
C LEU A 91 10.43 -1.59 -8.69
N TYR A 92 9.19 -1.72 -8.20
CA TYR A 92 8.77 -2.80 -7.31
C TYR A 92 7.43 -3.39 -7.76
N PRO A 93 7.37 -4.10 -8.90
CA PRO A 93 6.11 -4.68 -9.41
C PRO A 93 5.57 -5.82 -8.52
N GLN A 94 6.45 -6.50 -7.79
CA GLN A 94 6.07 -7.66 -6.97
C GLN A 94 5.36 -7.26 -5.66
N LEU A 95 5.69 -6.09 -5.11
CA LEU A 95 5.11 -5.59 -3.86
C LEU A 95 3.59 -5.42 -3.97
N PRO A 96 3.04 -4.76 -5.00
CA PRO A 96 1.60 -4.66 -5.15
C PRO A 96 0.93 -5.98 -5.54
N GLU A 97 1.61 -6.89 -6.24
CA GLU A 97 1.05 -8.22 -6.53
C GLU A 97 0.89 -9.08 -5.26
N HIS A 98 1.89 -9.09 -4.38
CA HIS A 98 1.83 -9.83 -3.12
C HIS A 98 0.70 -9.34 -2.22
N LEU A 99 0.51 -8.02 -2.15
CA LEU A 99 -0.55 -7.40 -1.36
C LEU A 99 -1.94 -7.59 -2.00
N LYS A 100 -2.06 -7.50 -3.34
CA LYS A 100 -3.31 -7.78 -4.06
C LYS A 100 -3.80 -9.22 -3.89
N LYS A 101 -2.90 -10.19 -3.82
CA LYS A 101 -3.26 -11.60 -3.58
C LYS A 101 -3.89 -11.84 -2.21
N ARG A 102 -3.55 -11.01 -1.22
CA ARG A 102 -4.07 -11.09 0.15
C ARG A 102 -5.42 -10.42 0.33
N ILE A 103 -5.69 -9.37 -0.44
CA ILE A 103 -7.01 -8.74 -0.43
C ILE A 103 -7.92 -9.67 -1.23
N PRO A 104 -8.91 -10.35 -0.62
CA PRO A 104 -9.86 -11.15 -1.36
C PRO A 104 -10.52 -10.21 -2.36
N ASN A 105 -10.21 -10.44 -3.63
CA ASN A 105 -10.64 -9.63 -4.74
C ASN A 105 -12.15 -9.43 -4.56
N SER A 106 -12.61 -8.19 -4.37
CA SER A 106 -14.00 -7.84 -4.65
C SER A 106 -14.17 -7.88 -6.18
N GLN A 107 -13.94 -9.05 -6.79
CA GLN A 107 -14.57 -9.38 -8.03
C GLN A 107 -16.00 -9.74 -7.67
N PRO A 108 -17.01 -8.96 -8.09
CA PRO A 108 -18.36 -9.45 -8.06
C PRO A 108 -18.40 -10.71 -8.94
N PRO A 109 -19.08 -11.79 -8.50
CA PRO A 109 -19.36 -12.90 -9.40
C PRO A 109 -20.09 -12.34 -10.62
N ARG A 110 -19.62 -12.76 -11.81
CA ARG A 110 -20.28 -12.51 -13.10
C ARG A 110 -21.70 -13.05 -13.09
#